data_AF-A0A349H6L8-F1
#
_entry.id   AF-A0A349H6L8-F1
#
_cell.length_a   1.000
_cell.length_b   1.000
_cell.length_c   1.000
_cell.angle_alpha   90.00
_cell.angle_beta   90.00
_cell.angle_gamma   90.00
#
_symmetry.space_group_name_H-M   'P 1'
#
loop_
_entity.id
_entity.type
_entity.pdbx_description
1 polymer ?
#
loop_
_entity_poly.entity_id
_entity_poly.type
_entity_poly.pdbx_seq_one_letter_code
_entity_poly.pdbx_strand_id
1 'polypeptide(L)'
;MAIELKDVEHLAGLARIAISNEEKKILQHDLEEILAYVSQVTKVTAEFGAPTVGELHNVMREDTEPHAGGMFTEDILNQAPAREGNRISVKKIL
;
A
#
# COMPACT_ATOMS: atom_id res chain seq x y z
N MET A 1 -10.35 12.12 18.60
CA MET A 1 -10.31 12.75 17.27
C MET A 1 -11.48 12.13 16.52
N ALA A 2 -12.45 12.93 16.06
CA ALA A 2 -13.61 12.38 15.36
C ALA A 2 -13.25 12.18 13.89
N ILE A 3 -13.60 11.04 13.31
CA ILE A 3 -13.42 10.77 11.88
C ILE A 3 -14.71 11.14 11.18
N GLU A 4 -14.65 11.97 10.14
CA GLU A 4 -15.81 12.25 9.31
C GLU A 4 -15.95 11.21 8.19
N LEU A 5 -17.18 11.00 7.70
CA LEU A 5 -17.43 10.14 6.53
C LEU A 5 -16.58 10.52 5.31
N LYS A 6 -16.29 11.81 5.16
CA LYS A 6 -15.42 12.33 4.08
C LYS A 6 -13.97 11.84 4.22
N ASP A 7 -13.49 11.65 5.44
CA ASP A 7 -12.13 11.14 5.68
C ASP A 7 -12.05 9.67 5.27
N VAL A 8 -13.08 8.87 5.57
CA VAL A 8 -13.18 7.46 5.14
C VAL A 8 -13.19 7.37 3.61
N GLU A 9 -13.97 8.21 2.93
CA GLU A 9 -14.01 8.27 1.47
C GLU A 9 -12.66 8.68 0.88
N HIS A 10 -11.98 9.65 1.50
CA HIS A 10 -10.68 10.10 1.05
C HIS A 10 -9.63 9.00 1.16
N LEU A 11 -9.57 8.31 2.30
CA LEU A 11 -8.66 7.20 2.55
C LEU A 11 -8.93 6.02 1.60
N ALA A 12 -10.20 5.70 1.34
CA ALA A 12 -10.57 4.66 0.39
C ALA A 12 -10.11 4.99 -1.03
N GLY A 13 -10.19 6.26 -1.44
CA GLY A 13 -9.65 6.75 -2.71
C GLY A 13 -8.14 6.58 -2.83
N LEU A 14 -7.39 6.89 -1.77
CA LEU A 14 -5.93 6.70 -1.72
C LEU A 14 -5.54 5.22 -1.80
N ALA A 15 -6.29 4.35 -1.12
CA ALA A 15 -6.08 2.91 -1.11
C ALA A 15 -6.63 2.18 -2.36
N ARG A 16 -7.36 2.88 -3.24
CA ARG A 16 -8.08 2.32 -4.40
C ARG A 16 -9.08 1.22 -4.03
N ILE A 17 -9.75 1.38 -2.88
CA ILE A 17 -10.78 0.45 -2.41
C ILE A 17 -12.15 1.07 -2.67
N ALA A 18 -13.01 0.36 -3.39
CA ALA A 18 -14.41 0.74 -3.52
C ALA A 18 -15.18 0.30 -2.27
N ILE A 19 -15.90 1.23 -1.64
CA ILE A 19 -16.69 0.99 -0.43
C ILE A 19 -18.13 1.47 -0.61
N SER A 20 -19.08 0.67 -0.14
CA SER A 20 -20.51 1.01 -0.16
C SER A 20 -20.84 2.05 0.93
N ASN A 21 -22.04 2.64 0.86
CA ASN A 21 -22.47 3.61 1.87
C ASN A 21 -22.70 2.96 3.24
N GLU A 22 -23.07 1.68 3.27
CA GLU A 22 -23.20 0.88 4.48
C GLU A 22 -21.83 0.60 5.11
N GLU A 23 -20.85 0.19 4.29
CA GLU A 23 -19.47 -0.08 4.72
C GLU A 23 -18.78 1.16 5.26
N LYS A 24 -19.05 2.35 4.67
CA LYS A 24 -18.50 3.63 5.17
C LYS A 24 -18.83 3.89 6.63
N LYS A 25 -20.06 3.59 7.08
CA LYS A 25 -20.47 3.81 8.48
C LYS A 25 -19.80 2.84 9.43
N ILE A 26 -19.64 1.59 9.01
CA ILE A 26 -18.94 0.55 9.79
C ILE A 26 -17.47 0.94 9.93
N LEU A 27 -16.81 1.25 8.81
CA LEU A 27 -15.41 1.66 8.78
C LEU A 27 -15.14 2.94 9.57
N GLN A 28 -16.08 3.90 9.57
CA GLN A 28 -15.96 5.10 10.40
C GLN A 28 -15.82 4.73 11.89
N HIS A 29 -16.73 3.87 12.38
CA HIS A 29 -16.70 3.40 13.77
C HIS A 29 -15.41 2.63 14.08
N ASP A 30 -15.07 1.66 13.23
CA ASP A 30 -13.90 0.80 13.45
C ASP A 30 -12.60 1.62 13.45
N LEU A 31 -12.47 2.59 12.55
CA LEU A 31 -11.31 3.48 12.50
C LEU A 31 -11.23 4.38 13.74
N GLU A 32 -12.35 4.86 14.28
CA GLU A 32 -12.36 5.63 15.52
C GLU A 32 -11.86 4.79 16.71
N GLU A 33 -12.30 3.54 16.82
CA GLU A 33 -11.84 2.62 17.86
C GLU A 33 -10.34 2.30 17.72
N ILE A 34 -9.88 2.01 16.50
CA ILE A 34 -8.46 1.74 16.22
C ILE A 34 -7.60 2.96 16.59
N LEU A 35 -8.00 4.17 16.17
CA LEU A 35 -7.27 5.38 16.53
C LEU A 35 -7.30 5.64 18.04
N ALA A 36 -8.42 5.37 18.72
CA ALA A 36 -8.51 5.48 20.17
C ALA A 36 -7.53 4.51 20.86
N TYR A 37 -7.41 3.28 20.38
CA TYR A 37 -6.42 2.33 20.87
C TYR A 37 -4.98 2.79 20.61
N VAL A 38 -4.65 3.19 19.38
CA VAL A 38 -3.31 3.66 19.01
C VAL A 38 -2.93 4.95 19.76
N SER A 39 -3.90 5.81 20.09
CA SER A 39 -3.65 7.03 20.86
C SER A 39 -3.04 6.77 22.24
N GLN A 40 -3.19 5.55 22.78
CA GLN A 40 -2.56 5.16 24.04
C GLN A 40 -1.03 5.24 23.99
N VAL A 41 -0.42 5.09 22.80
CA VAL A 41 1.03 5.25 22.60
C VAL A 41 1.50 6.66 23.00
N THR A 42 0.67 7.69 22.83
CA THR A 42 1.02 9.06 23.22
C THR A 42 1.12 9.26 24.74
N LYS A 43 0.51 8.37 25.54
CA LYS A 43 0.61 8.39 27.01
C LYS A 43 1.94 7.86 27.52
N VAL A 44 2.69 7.16 26.67
CA VAL A 44 4.03 6.69 26.99
C VAL A 44 4.98 7.87 26.84
N THR A 45 5.41 8.47 27.96
CA THR A 45 6.48 9.46 27.99
C THR A 45 7.82 8.75 27.78
N ALA A 46 8.10 8.35 26.55
CA ALA A 46 9.42 7.91 26.13
C ALA A 46 10.08 9.05 25.36
N GLU A 47 11.33 9.37 25.71
CA GLU A 47 12.19 10.15 24.83
C GLU A 47 12.47 9.28 23.60
N PHE A 48 11.66 9.45 22.56
CA PHE A 48 11.94 8.86 21.26
C PHE A 48 13.22 9.52 20.74
N GLY A 49 14.35 8.80 20.82
CA GLY A 49 15.57 9.20 20.14
C GLY A 49 15.30 9.42 18.65
N ALA A 50 16.18 10.16 17.98
CA ALA A 50 16.09 10.32 16.52
C ALA A 50 16.02 8.93 15.87
N PRO A 51 15.17 8.74 14.83
CA PRO A 51 15.07 7.46 14.14
C PRO A 51 16.48 7.02 13.71
N THR A 52 16.94 5.92 14.29
CA THR A 52 18.25 5.37 13.97
C THR A 52 18.14 4.66 12.63
N VAL A 53 19.03 5.00 11.71
CA VAL A 53 19.21 4.21 10.49
C VAL A 53 19.57 2.79 10.93
N GLY A 54 18.97 1.79 10.29
CA GLY A 54 19.30 0.40 10.56
C GLY A 54 20.77 0.08 10.29
N GLU A 55 21.26 -1.04 10.81
CA GLU A 55 22.69 -1.42 10.75
C GLU A 55 23.26 -1.48 9.32
N LEU A 56 22.41 -1.69 8.32
CA LEU A 56 22.80 -1.77 6.93
C LEU A 56 22.78 -0.41 6.26
N HIS A 57 23.92 -0.03 5.70
CA HIS A 57 24.10 1.19 4.94
C HIS A 57 24.67 0.85 3.55
N ASN A 58 24.08 1.44 2.51
CA ASN A 58 24.60 1.39 1.14
C ASN A 58 24.91 -0.04 0.63
N VAL A 59 24.02 -0.99 0.92
CA VAL A 59 24.12 -2.36 0.42
C VAL A 59 23.78 -2.34 -1.07
N MET A 60 24.81 -2.37 -1.92
CA MET A 60 24.69 -2.34 -3.37
C MET A 60 24.90 -3.73 -3.96
N ARG A 61 24.22 -4.00 -5.08
CA ARG A 61 24.47 -5.16 -5.93
C ARG A 61 25.45 -4.76 -7.04
N GLU A 62 26.43 -5.61 -7.32
CA GLU A 62 27.35 -5.44 -8.45
C GLU A 62 26.61 -5.42 -9.80
N ASP A 63 27.01 -4.52 -10.70
CA ASP A 63 26.41 -4.40 -12.04
C ASP A 63 27.10 -5.35 -13.02
N THR A 64 26.67 -6.62 -12.99
CA THR A 64 27.28 -7.73 -13.73
C THR A 64 26.36 -8.25 -14.83
N GLU A 65 25.83 -9.47 -14.68
CA GLU A 65 25.14 -10.18 -15.75
C GLU A 65 23.62 -10.14 -15.53
N PRO A 66 22.89 -9.18 -16.13
CA PRO A 66 21.44 -9.21 -16.10
C PRO A 66 20.92 -10.39 -16.92
N HIS A 67 19.75 -10.92 -16.55
CA HIS A 67 19.06 -11.90 -17.38
C HIS A 67 18.80 -11.34 -18.79
N ALA A 68 18.91 -12.22 -19.80
CA ALA A 68 18.57 -11.86 -21.17
C ALA A 68 17.11 -11.36 -21.24
N GLY A 69 16.88 -10.29 -22.00
CA GLY A 69 15.53 -9.76 -22.22
C GLY A 69 14.61 -10.84 -22.80
N GLY A 70 13.40 -10.95 -22.24
CA GLY A 70 12.43 -11.93 -22.69
C GLY A 70 12.54 -13.32 -22.05
N MET A 71 13.60 -13.60 -21.28
CA MET A 71 13.86 -14.91 -20.68
C MET A 71 12.68 -15.48 -19.89
N PHE A 72 11.91 -14.63 -19.19
CA PHE A 72 10.78 -15.03 -18.35
C PHE A 72 9.43 -14.49 -18.83
N THR A 73 9.34 -13.99 -20.07
CA THR A 73 8.12 -13.30 -20.53
C THR A 73 6.89 -14.19 -20.48
N GLU A 74 6.97 -15.44 -20.92
CA GLU A 74 5.82 -16.35 -20.88
C GLU A 74 5.40 -16.69 -19.46
N ASP A 75 6.36 -17.02 -18.58
CA ASP A 75 6.07 -17.38 -17.19
C ASP A 75 5.41 -16.22 -16.43
N ILE A 76 5.88 -14.99 -16.64
CA ILE A 76 5.31 -13.79 -16.04
C ILE A 76 3.91 -13.52 -16.60
N LEU A 77 3.73 -13.58 -17.92
CA LEU A 77 2.44 -13.27 -18.56
C LEU A 77 1.37 -14.33 -18.30
N ASN A 78 1.75 -15.58 -17.98
CA ASN A 78 0.82 -16.61 -17.53
C ASN A 78 0.14 -16.28 -16.18
N GLN A 79 0.72 -15.36 -15.39
CA GLN A 79 0.13 -14.86 -14.15
C GLN A 79 -0.74 -13.60 -14.36
N ALA A 80 -0.77 -13.06 -15.58
CA ALA A 80 -1.56 -11.86 -15.87
C ALA A 80 -3.05 -12.23 -16.06
N PRO A 81 -3.99 -11.49 -15.46
CA PRO A 81 -5.42 -11.73 -15.66
C PRO A 81 -5.89 -11.60 -17.12
N ALA A 82 -5.23 -10.74 -17.89
CA ALA A 82 -5.47 -10.56 -19.33
C ALA A 82 -4.18 -10.14 -20.04
N ARG A 83 -3.97 -10.65 -21.26
CA ARG A 83 -2.80 -10.30 -22.10
C ARG A 83 -3.17 -10.12 -23.57
N GLU A 84 -2.39 -9.31 -24.26
CA GLU A 84 -2.42 -9.13 -25.71
C GLU A 84 -0.98 -9.22 -26.25
N GLY A 85 -0.65 -10.34 -26.89
CA GLY A 85 0.73 -10.67 -27.24
C GLY A 85 1.64 -10.63 -25.99
N ASN A 86 2.75 -9.90 -26.09
CA ASN A 86 3.74 -9.78 -25.02
C ASN A 86 3.44 -8.63 -24.02
N ARG A 87 2.15 -8.32 -23.77
CA ARG A 87 1.72 -7.19 -22.94
C ARG A 87 0.55 -7.56 -22.04
N ILE A 88 0.51 -6.99 -20.84
CA ILE A 88 -0.66 -7.06 -19.95
C ILE A 88 -1.73 -6.12 -20.50
N SER A 89 -2.95 -6.62 -20.66
CA SER A 89 -4.07 -5.83 -21.17
C SER A 89 -4.81 -5.15 -20.01
N VAL A 90 -5.03 -3.84 -20.14
CA VAL A 90 -5.81 -3.03 -19.20
C VAL A 90 -6.79 -2.14 -19.95
N LYS A 91 -7.84 -1.68 -19.26
CA LYS A 91 -8.76 -0.70 -19.85
C LYS A 91 -8.02 0.60 -20.13
N LYS A 92 -8.23 1.16 -21.33
CA LYS A 92 -7.68 2.46 -21.71
C LYS A 92 -8.21 3.53 -20.76
N ILE A 93 -7.30 4.38 -20.27
CA ILE A 93 -7.64 5.57 -19.48
C ILE A 93 -8.22 6.62 -20.44
N LEU A 94 -9.38 7.19 -20.09
CA LEU A 94 -10.02 8.31 -20.79
C LEU A 94 -9.60 9.64 -20.18
#